data_AF-A0A292YES5-F1
#
_entry.id   AF-A0A292YES5-F1
#
_cell.length_a   1.000
_cell.length_b   1.000
_cell.length_c   1.000
_cell.angle_alpha   90.00
_cell.angle_beta   90.00
_cell.angle_gamma   90.00
#
_symmetry.space_group_name_H-M   'P 1'
#
loop_
_entity.id
_entity.type
_entity.pdbx_description
1 polymer ?
#
loop_
_entity_poly.entity_id
_entity_poly.type
_entity_poly.pdbx_seq_one_letter_code
_entity_poly.pdbx_strand_id
1 'polypeptide(L)' 'MQWFGIILQLLIPVGIVIYTINFGRWMAGRQIKSGAYAAYAIATIAFGLTVWVVLRNNL' A
#
# COMPACT_ATOMS: atom_id res chain seq x y z
N MET A 1 14.76 -4.56 -19.94
CA MET A 1 13.32 -4.26 -20.12
C MET A 1 12.43 -4.80 -18.99
N GLN A 2 12.83 -5.89 -18.28
CA GLN A 2 12.05 -6.48 -17.17
C GLN A 2 11.82 -5.53 -15.98
N TRP A 3 12.82 -4.71 -15.62
CA TRP A 3 12.72 -3.70 -14.55
C TRP A 3 11.64 -2.63 -14.80
N PHE A 4 11.39 -2.27 -16.06
CA PHE A 4 10.35 -1.28 -16.41
C PHE A 4 8.94 -1.83 -16.15
N GLY A 5 8.72 -3.12 -16.43
CA GLY A 5 7.45 -3.80 -16.12
C GLY A 5 7.18 -3.91 -14.61
N ILE A 6 8.23 -4.17 -13.82
CA ILE A 6 8.14 -4.21 -12.35
C ILE A 6 7.74 -2.84 -11.78
N ILE A 7 8.34 -1.77 -12.27
CA ILE A 7 8.03 -0.40 -11.84
C ILE A 7 6.56 -0.04 -12.15
N LEU A 8 6.08 -0.37 -13.35
CA LEU A 8 4.68 -0.16 -13.73
C LEU A 8 3.70 -1.00 -12.88
N GLN A 9 4.06 -2.24 -12.55
CA GLN A 9 3.25 -3.09 -11.68
C GLN A 9 3.19 -2.60 -10.23
N LEU A 10 4.26 -1.97 -9.73
CA LEU A 10 4.32 -1.43 -8.37
C LEU A 10 3.66 -0.04 -8.25
N LEU A 11 3.55 0.73 -9.34
CA LEU A 11 2.99 2.08 -9.32
C LEU A 11 1.55 2.15 -8.78
N ILE A 12 0.68 1.22 -9.22
CA ILE A 12 -0.71 1.16 -8.76
C ILE A 12 -0.77 0.83 -7.25
N PRO A 13 -0.16 -0.27 -6.76
CA PRO A 13 -0.11 -0.59 -5.34
C PRO A 13 0.49 0.53 -4.48
N VAL A 14 1.59 1.14 -4.92
CA VAL A 14 2.23 2.26 -4.22
C VAL A 14 1.28 3.45 -4.11
N GLY A 15 0.57 3.79 -5.19
CA GLY A 15 -0.44 4.84 -5.18
C GLY A 15 -1.58 4.55 -4.19
N ILE A 16 -2.08 3.32 -4.17
CA ILE A 16 -3.12 2.87 -3.23
C ILE A 16 -2.63 2.97 -1.78
N VAL A 17 -1.39 2.58 -1.50
CA VAL A 17 -0.79 2.66 -0.15
C VAL A 17 -0.67 4.11 0.30
N ILE A 18 -0.16 5.00 -0.55
CA ILE A 18 -0.05 6.43 -0.25
C ILE A 18 -1.43 7.03 0.04
N TYR A 19 -2.42 6.72 -0.79
CA TYR A 19 -3.80 7.15 -0.57
C TYR A 19 -4.36 6.64 0.76
N THR A 20 -4.18 5.35 1.06
CA THR A 20 -4.71 4.71 2.27
C THR A 20 -4.04 5.25 3.54
N ILE A 21 -2.74 5.56 3.49
CA ILE A 21 -2.03 6.21 4.59
C ILE A 21 -2.57 7.63 4.81
N ASN A 22 -2.77 8.41 3.73
CA ASN A 22 -3.35 9.76 3.85
C ASN A 22 -4.79 9.72 4.39
N PHE A 23 -5.58 8.73 3.99
CA PHE A 23 -6.91 8.49 4.53
C PHE A 23 -6.84 8.14 6.03
N GLY A 24 -5.91 7.29 6.45
CA GLY A 24 -5.64 7.01 7.87
C GLY A 24 -5.28 8.27 8.66
N ARG A 25 -4.42 9.14 8.11
CA ARG A 25 -4.05 10.43 8.74
C ARG A 25 -5.25 11.36 8.87
N TRP A 26 -6.09 11.44 7.85
CA TRP A 26 -7.32 12.23 7.85
C TRP A 26 -8.33 11.73 8.89
N MET A 27 -8.43 10.41 9.10
CA MET A 27 -9.27 9.82 10.15
C MET A 27 -8.72 10.06 11.56
N ALA A 28 -7.40 9.99 11.73
CA ALA A 28 -6.75 10.31 12.99
C ALA A 28 -7.03 11.76 13.42
N GLY A 29 -7.04 12.70 12.46
CA GLY A 29 -7.43 14.10 12.69
C GLY A 29 -8.89 14.29 13.11
N ARG A 30 -9.78 13.32 12.84
CA ARG A 30 -11.20 13.31 13.25
C ARG A 30 -11.46 12.55 14.55
N GLN A 31 -10.42 12.18 15.31
CA GLN A 31 -10.53 11.33 16.51
C GLN A 31 -11.07 9.91 16.23
N ILE A 32 -11.15 9.49 14.96
CA ILE A 32 -11.56 8.12 14.57
C ILE A 32 -10.31 7.24 14.55
N LYS A 33 -9.73 7.00 15.74
CA LYS A 33 -8.45 6.29 15.89
C LYS A 33 -8.52 4.84 15.41
N SER A 34 -9.63 4.14 15.69
CA SER A 34 -9.85 2.77 15.23
C SER A 34 -9.81 2.65 13.70
N GLY A 35 -10.46 3.58 12.99
CA GLY A 35 -10.42 3.65 11.53
C GLY A 35 -9.02 3.94 10.99
N ALA A 36 -8.27 4.83 11.63
CA ALA A 36 -6.88 5.12 11.26
C ALA A 36 -5.98 3.88 11.38
N TYR A 37 -6.05 3.15 12.50
CA TYR A 37 -5.29 1.91 12.69
C TYR A 37 -5.68 0.83 11.67
N ALA A 38 -6.98 0.67 11.38
CA ALA A 38 -7.44 -0.26 10.36
C ALA A 38 -6.89 0.10 8.98
N ALA A 39 -6.92 1.37 8.59
CA ALA A 39 -6.36 1.83 7.31
C ALA A 39 -4.86 1.56 7.21
N TYR A 40 -4.08 1.83 8.26
CA TYR A 40 -2.64 1.54 8.27
C TYR A 40 -2.35 0.04 8.19
N ALA A 41 -3.12 -0.79 8.90
CA ALA A 41 -2.98 -2.24 8.83
C ALA A 41 -3.28 -2.77 7.42
N ILE A 42 -4.37 -2.32 6.81
CA ILE A 42 -4.75 -2.70 5.45
C ILE A 42 -3.69 -2.25 4.44
N ALA A 43 -3.20 -1.01 4.53
CA ALA A 43 -2.16 -0.50 3.66
C ALA A 43 -0.88 -1.35 3.74
N THR A 44 -0.47 -1.72 4.96
CA THR A 44 0.72 -2.54 5.21
C THR A 44 0.57 -3.94 4.62
N ILE A 45 -0.56 -4.59 4.86
CA ILE A 45 -0.84 -5.95 4.34
C ILE A 45 -0.89 -5.94 2.81
N ALA A 46 -1.62 -5.00 2.21
CA ALA A 46 -1.75 -4.88 0.76
C ALA A 46 -0.39 -4.62 0.09
N PHE A 47 0.44 -3.76 0.68
CA PHE A 47 1.79 -3.51 0.18
C PHE A 47 2.68 -4.75 0.32
N GLY A 48 2.67 -5.40 1.48
CA GLY A 48 3.44 -6.61 1.74
C GLY A 48 3.10 -7.74 0.76
N LEU A 49 1.81 -7.97 0.49
CA LEU A 49 1.35 -8.93 -0.51
C LEU A 49 1.82 -8.57 -1.92
N THR A 50 1.74 -7.30 -2.28
CA THR A 50 2.22 -6.83 -3.59
C THR A 50 3.72 -7.09 -3.75
N VAL A 51 4.52 -6.68 -2.77
CA VAL A 51 5.97 -6.89 -2.78
C VAL A 51 6.30 -8.38 -2.85
N TRP A 52 5.60 -9.21 -2.08
CA TRP A 52 5.75 -10.67 -2.11
C TRP A 52 5.46 -11.26 -3.49
N VAL A 53 4.35 -10.88 -4.12
CA VAL A 53 3.98 -11.36 -5.46
C VAL A 53 5.00 -10.94 -6.50
N VAL A 54 5.45 -9.68 -6.46
CA VAL A 54 6.47 -9.17 -7.39
C VAL A 54 7.80 -9.91 -7.22
N LEU A 55 8.25 -10.14 -5.98
CA LEU A 55 9.47 -10.92 -5.72
C LEU A 55 9.32 -12.36 -6.20
N ARG A 56 8.21 -13.03 -5.89
CA ARG A 56 7.97 -14.43 -6.30
C ARG A 56 7.91 -14.61 -7.82
N ASN A 57 7.39 -13.63 -8.55
CA ASN A 57 7.24 -13.71 -10.01
C ASN A 57 8.51 -13.27 -10.78
N ASN A 58 9.51 -12.69 -10.10
CA ASN A 58 10.75 -12.21 -10.71
C ASN A 58 12.02 -12.86 -10.14
N LEU A 59 11.90 -13.71 -9.12
CA LEU A 59 12.91 -14.67 -8.64
C LEU A 59 12.74 -16.01 -9.34
#